data_AF-A0A0A9DBI0-F1
#
_entry.id   AF-A0A0A9DBI0-F1
#
_cell.length_a   1.000
_cell.length_b   1.000
_cell.length_c   1.000
_cell.angle_alpha   90.00
_cell.angle_beta   90.00
_cell.angle_gamma   90.00
#
_symmetry.space_group_name_H-M   'P 1'
#
loop_
_entity.id
_entity.type
_entity.pdbx_description
1 polymer ?
#
loop_
_entity_poly.entity_id
_entity_poly.type
_entity_poly.pdbx_seq_one_letter_code
_entity_poly.pdbx_strand_id
1 'polypeptide(L)'
;MPAMMGKAKAQQRLIDNLEDEFAKVQREYHLPAGDFPDVEHFKKVLGGYNIDKFEKMKPKMVQAVDDMIAYDIPELLKNFRNPYE
;
A
#
# COMPACT_ATOMS: atom_id res chain seq x y z
N MET A 1 -0.63 9.98 -12.49
CA MET A 1 -0.41 11.44 -12.64
C MET A 1 -0.51 11.87 -14.10
N PRO A 2 -0.93 13.11 -14.40
CA PRO A 2 -1.01 13.61 -15.77
C PRO A 2 0.36 13.66 -16.45
N ALA A 3 0.45 13.23 -17.70
CA ALA A 3 1.73 13.11 -18.41
C ALA A 3 2.40 14.47 -18.72
N MET A 4 1.61 15.54 -18.94
CA MET A 4 2.11 16.80 -19.52
C MET A 4 1.91 18.04 -18.62
N MET A 5 0.69 18.32 -18.14
CA MET A 5 0.38 19.53 -17.37
C MET A 5 -0.57 19.25 -16.21
N GLY A 6 -0.49 20.04 -15.14
CA GLY A 6 -1.40 19.94 -14.00
C GLY A 6 -0.98 18.95 -12.91
N LYS A 7 0.26 18.46 -12.95
CA LYS A 7 0.84 17.51 -11.98
C LYS A 7 0.69 17.98 -10.53
N ALA A 8 1.11 19.20 -10.21
CA ALA A 8 0.96 19.76 -8.87
C ALA A 8 -0.50 19.81 -8.39
N LYS A 9 -1.43 20.22 -9.27
CA LYS A 9 -2.87 20.26 -8.97
C LYS A 9 -3.46 18.86 -8.79
N ALA A 10 -3.02 17.88 -9.57
CA ALA A 10 -3.43 16.49 -9.45
C ALA A 10 -2.90 15.86 -8.16
N GLN A 11 -1.64 16.10 -7.79
CA GLN A 11 -1.07 15.67 -6.52
C GLN A 11 -1.81 16.29 -5.33
N GLN A 12 -2.07 17.59 -5.35
CA GLN A 12 -2.82 18.25 -4.28
C GLN A 12 -4.21 17.61 -4.12
N ARG A 13 -4.94 17.41 -5.22
CA ARG A 13 -6.24 16.74 -5.19
C ARG A 13 -6.17 15.32 -4.64
N LEU A 14 -5.12 14.57 -4.95
CA LEU A 14 -4.93 13.21 -4.43
C LEU A 14 -4.66 13.21 -2.93
N ILE A 15 -3.88 14.17 -2.44
CA ILE A 15 -3.61 14.34 -1.00
C ILE A 15 -4.88 14.79 -0.27
N ASP A 16 -5.64 15.74 -0.84
CA ASP A 16 -6.87 16.26 -0.23
C ASP A 16 -7.93 15.15 -0.08
N ASN A 17 -8.04 14.27 -1.08
CA ASN A 17 -9.00 13.16 -1.10
C ASN A 17 -8.38 11.80 -0.69
N LEU A 18 -7.28 11.81 0.08
CA LEU A 18 -6.54 10.59 0.40
C LEU A 18 -7.39 9.52 1.10
N GLU A 19 -8.34 9.93 1.94
CA GLU A 19 -9.26 9.03 2.63
C GLU A 19 -10.14 8.23 1.65
N ASP A 20 -10.66 8.90 0.62
CA ASP A 20 -11.42 8.24 -0.44
C ASP A 20 -10.55 7.29 -1.26
N GLU A 21 -9.30 7.67 -1.52
CA GLU A 21 -8.34 6.79 -2.21
C GLU A 21 -8.02 5.54 -1.36
N PHE A 22 -7.86 5.67 -0.05
CA PHE A 22 -7.71 4.52 0.86
C PHE A 22 -8.94 3.62 0.82
N ALA A 23 -10.14 4.20 0.89
CA ALA A 23 -11.39 3.44 0.81
C ALA A 23 -11.55 2.70 -0.53
N LYS A 24 -11.04 3.25 -1.65
CA LYS A 24 -11.01 2.55 -2.94
C LYS A 24 -10.06 1.36 -2.90
N VAL A 25 -8.83 1.55 -2.40
CA VAL A 25 -7.82 0.48 -2.30
C VAL A 25 -8.31 -0.64 -1.37
N GLN A 26 -8.93 -0.31 -0.24
CA GLN A 26 -9.57 -1.29 0.67
C GLN A 26 -10.55 -2.20 -0.07
N ARG A 27 -11.45 -1.60 -0.88
CA ARG A 27 -12.48 -2.35 -1.61
C ARG A 27 -11.89 -3.16 -2.76
N GLU A 28 -10.95 -2.58 -3.50
CA GLU A 28 -10.36 -3.21 -4.70
C GLU A 28 -9.46 -4.40 -4.34
N TYR A 29 -8.69 -4.29 -3.27
CA TYR A 29 -7.73 -5.33 -2.84
C TYR A 29 -8.19 -6.12 -1.61
N HIS A 30 -9.44 -5.91 -1.17
CA HIS A 30 -10.03 -6.59 0.00
C HIS A 30 -9.21 -6.46 1.29
N LEU A 31 -8.61 -5.28 1.51
CA LEU A 31 -7.74 -5.03 2.64
C LEU A 31 -8.51 -4.53 3.87
N PRO A 32 -8.22 -5.04 5.08
CA PRO A 32 -8.76 -4.50 6.33
C PRO A 32 -8.40 -3.04 6.54
N ALA A 33 -9.32 -2.27 7.15
CA ALA A 33 -9.07 -0.87 7.46
C ALA A 33 -7.92 -0.66 8.47
N GLY A 34 -7.67 -1.64 9.34
CA GLY A 34 -6.60 -1.60 10.34
C GLY A 34 -5.19 -1.65 9.75
N ASP A 35 -5.04 -2.07 8.50
CA ASP A 35 -3.73 -2.15 7.82
C ASP A 35 -3.32 -0.80 7.21
N PHE A 36 -4.22 0.18 7.21
CA PHE A 36 -3.97 1.50 6.64
C PHE A 36 -3.36 2.45 7.68
N PRO A 37 -2.41 3.31 7.27
CA PRO A 37 -1.82 4.30 8.15
C PRO A 37 -2.79 5.44 8.49
N ASP A 38 -2.46 6.21 9.53
CA ASP A 38 -3.19 7.45 9.86
C ASP A 38 -3.19 8.42 8.67
N VAL A 39 -4.39 8.83 8.25
CA VAL A 39 -4.60 9.63 7.04
C VAL A 39 -3.92 10.98 7.14
N GLU A 40 -4.04 11.66 8.29
CA GLU A 40 -3.48 13.01 8.46
C GLU A 40 -1.96 13.01 8.51
N HIS A 41 -1.37 12.00 9.15
CA HIS A 41 0.07 11.78 9.09
C HIS A 41 0.54 11.47 7.66
N PHE A 42 -0.16 10.57 6.96
CA PHE A 42 0.23 10.18 5.60
C PHE A 42 0.14 11.35 4.61
N LYS A 43 -0.90 12.21 4.72
CA LYS A 43 -1.01 13.46 3.93
C LYS A 43 0.21 14.36 4.10
N LYS A 44 0.65 14.59 5.34
CA LYS A 44 1.82 15.43 5.65
C LYS A 44 3.09 14.87 5.02
N VAL A 45 3.29 13.56 5.15
CA VAL A 45 4.44 12.87 4.57
C VAL A 45 4.41 12.97 3.03
N LEU A 46 3.28 12.62 2.40
CA LEU A 46 3.10 12.67 0.94
C LEU A 46 3.33 14.07 0.36
N GLY A 47 2.96 15.13 1.08
CA GLY A 47 3.19 16.52 0.65
C GLY A 47 4.67 16.85 0.40
N GLY A 48 5.60 16.14 1.04
CA GLY A 48 7.04 16.29 0.84
C GLY A 48 7.62 15.55 -0.37
N TYR A 49 6.82 14.70 -1.04
CA TYR A 49 7.28 13.88 -2.17
C TYR A 49 6.75 14.39 -3.50
N ASN A 50 7.43 14.01 -4.59
CA ASN A 50 6.91 14.17 -5.94
C ASN A 50 6.33 12.84 -6.43
N ILE A 51 5.00 12.76 -6.50
CA ILE A 51 4.28 11.52 -6.87
C ILE A 51 4.59 11.08 -8.32
N ASP A 52 4.98 12.01 -9.20
CA ASP A 52 5.40 11.64 -10.57
C ASP A 52 6.64 10.74 -10.61
N LYS A 53 7.46 10.77 -9.54
CA LYS A 53 8.66 9.96 -9.44
C LYS A 53 8.40 8.58 -8.84
N PHE A 54 7.17 8.29 -8.40
CA PHE A 54 6.86 6.99 -7.84
C PHE A 54 6.91 5.92 -8.92
N GLU A 55 7.43 4.76 -8.55
CA GLU A 55 7.40 3.61 -9.43
C GLU A 55 5.95 3.18 -9.67
N LYS A 56 5.68 2.71 -10.88
CA LYS A 56 4.40 2.05 -11.15
C LYS A 56 4.32 0.77 -10.35
N MET A 57 3.12 0.43 -9.90
CA MET A 57 2.86 -0.84 -9.23
C MET A 57 3.32 -2.01 -10.12
N LYS A 58 4.03 -2.95 -9.53
CA LYS A 58 4.54 -4.16 -10.18
C LYS A 58 3.75 -5.36 -9.64
N PRO A 59 2.75 -5.88 -10.38
CA PRO A 59 1.87 -6.94 -9.87
C PRO A 59 2.63 -8.19 -9.40
N LYS A 60 3.73 -8.55 -10.08
CA LYS A 60 4.58 -9.67 -9.68
C LYS A 60 5.22 -9.51 -8.29
N MET A 61 5.53 -8.28 -7.88
CA MET A 61 6.09 -8.04 -6.56
C MET A 61 5.03 -8.16 -5.48
N VAL A 62 3.79 -7.75 -5.76
CA VAL A 62 2.65 -7.94 -4.85
C VAL A 62 2.36 -9.43 -4.70
N GLN A 63 2.26 -10.15 -5.83
CA GLN A 63 2.03 -11.60 -5.82
C GLN A 63 3.08 -12.37 -5.02
N ALA A 64 4.37 -12.00 -5.13
CA ALA A 64 5.42 -12.63 -4.34
C ALA A 64 5.22 -12.45 -2.82
N VAL A 65 4.68 -11.31 -2.40
CA VAL A 65 4.34 -11.07 -0.97
C VAL A 65 3.10 -11.87 -0.57
N ASP A 66 2.08 -11.92 -1.43
CA ASP A 66 0.87 -12.72 -1.18
C ASP A 66 1.20 -14.22 -1.04
N ASP A 67 2.04 -14.75 -1.94
CA ASP A 67 2.50 -16.13 -1.92
C ASP A 67 3.30 -16.43 -0.63
N MET A 68 4.16 -15.49 -0.22
CA MET A 68 4.91 -15.61 1.02
C MET A 68 3.98 -15.68 2.25
N ILE A 69 2.94 -14.86 2.30
CA ILE A 69 1.97 -14.87 3.41
C ILE A 69 1.13 -16.16 3.38
N ALA A 70 0.69 -16.60 2.19
CA ALA A 70 -0.21 -17.74 2.04
C ALA A 70 0.48 -19.11 2.23
N TYR A 71 1.75 -19.23 1.85
CA TYR A 71 2.43 -20.53 1.76
C TYR A 71 3.73 -20.56 2.59
N ASP A 72 4.64 -19.62 2.35
CA ASP A 72 5.99 -19.68 2.93
C ASP A 72 5.99 -19.50 4.45
N ILE A 73 5.22 -18.54 4.97
CA ILE A 73 5.10 -18.31 6.41
C ILE A 73 4.47 -19.53 7.11
N PRO A 74 3.30 -20.07 6.68
CA PRO A 74 2.75 -21.28 7.27
C PRO A 74 3.69 -22.50 7.19
N GLU A 75 4.41 -22.67 6.09
CA GLU A 75 5.40 -23.75 5.96
C GLU A 75 6.55 -23.57 6.95
N LEU A 76 7.08 -22.35 7.08
CA LEU A 76 8.10 -22.03 8.06
C LEU A 76 7.62 -22.31 9.49
N LEU A 77 6.37 -21.94 9.83
CA LEU A 77 5.77 -22.21 11.14
C LEU A 77 5.66 -23.70 11.47
N LYS A 78 5.42 -24.58 10.48
CA LYS A 78 5.44 -26.03 10.70
C LYS A 78 6.82 -26.56 11.06
N ASN A 79 7.87 -25.91 10.54
CA ASN A 79 9.26 -26.28 10.83
C ASN A 79 9.74 -25.74 12.18
N PHE A 80 9.06 -24.76 12.75
CA PHE A 80 9.28 -24.36 14.14
C PHE A 80 8.70 -25.43 15.07
N ARG A 81 9.58 -26.22 15.70
CA ARG A 81 9.19 -27.04 16.85
C ARG A 81 8.63 -26.13 17.93
N ASN A 82 7.52 -26.53 18.54
CA ASN A 82 7.01 -25.88 19.75
C ASN A 82 8.12 -25.94 20.82
N PRO A 83 8.68 -24.82 21.26
CA PRO A 83 9.73 -24.83 22.30
C PRO A 83 9.20 -25.24 23.68
N TYR A 84 7.88 -25.47 23.79
CA TYR A 84 7.20 -25.92 24.99
C TYR A 84 6.70 -27.39 24.90
N GLU A 85 7.10 -28.14 23.85
CA GLU A 85 7.11 -29.61 23.86
C GLU A 85 8.49 -30.15 24.29
#